data_AF-A0A1H0NGH7-F1
#
_entry.id   AF-A0A1H0NGH7-F1
#
_cell.length_a   1.000
_cell.length_b   1.000
_cell.length_c   1.000
_cell.angle_alpha   90.00
_cell.angle_beta   90.00
_cell.angle_gamma   90.00
#
_symmetry.space_group_name_H-M   'P 1'
#
loop_
_entity.id
_entity.type
_entity.pdbx_description
1 polymer ?
#
loop_
_entity_poly.entity_id
_entity_poly.type
_entity_poly.pdbx_seq_one_letter_code
_entity_poly.pdbx_strand_id
1 'polypeptide(L)'
;MKNFKIAVYIVVLMIGITAAIYGKQAEAADVWVAHWDAEGIDVYVMDDTLSYGTSSTGRWFSISTKMVKNGRLKEVITWNYSKFQTDMWRYQTNTMDQSHDTVVSPSDKVFAYGMNKIGWPYKIREYWVY
;
A
#
# COMPACT_ATOMS: atom_id res chain seq x y z
N MET A 1 -11.93 -42.80 30.23
CA MET A 1 -12.66 -42.11 29.13
C MET A 1 -13.12 -40.69 29.49
N LYS A 2 -13.69 -40.41 30.67
CA LYS A 2 -14.17 -39.06 31.08
C LYS A 2 -13.07 -37.98 31.05
N ASN A 3 -11.89 -38.30 31.60
CA ASN A 3 -10.76 -37.37 31.67
C ASN A 3 -10.16 -37.05 30.29
N PHE A 4 -10.24 -37.98 29.34
CA PHE A 4 -9.81 -37.77 27.96
C PHE A 4 -10.72 -36.79 27.22
N LYS A 5 -12.04 -36.89 27.41
CA LYS A 5 -13.01 -35.93 26.84
C LYS A 5 -12.79 -34.52 27.39
N ILE A 6 -12.56 -34.39 28.70
CA ILE A 6 -12.28 -33.09 29.35
C ILE A 6 -11.00 -32.47 28.78
N ALA A 7 -9.93 -33.26 28.62
CA ALA A 7 -8.69 -32.78 28.01
C ALA A 7 -8.91 -32.27 26.58
N VAL A 8 -9.70 -32.97 25.77
CA VAL A 8 -10.05 -32.55 24.41
C VAL A 8 -10.82 -31.22 24.42
N TYR A 9 -11.82 -31.05 25.30
CA TYR A 9 -12.55 -29.78 25.40
C TYR A 9 -11.64 -28.61 25.79
N ILE A 10 -10.70 -28.82 26.71
CA ILE A 10 -9.73 -27.78 27.11
C ILE A 10 -8.83 -27.40 25.95
N VAL A 11 -8.31 -28.37 25.19
CA VAL A 11 -7.45 -28.11 24.02
C VAL A 11 -8.20 -27.32 22.95
N VAL A 12 -9.45 -27.69 22.64
CA VAL A 12 -10.28 -26.96 21.67
C VAL A 12 -10.57 -25.53 22.14
N LEU A 13 -10.84 -25.34 23.43
CA LEU A 13 -11.05 -24.01 24.02
C LEU A 13 -9.80 -23.14 23.90
N MET A 14 -8.61 -23.71 24.20
CA MET A 14 -7.35 -22.99 24.09
C MET A 14 -7.03 -22.59 22.65
N ILE A 15 -7.26 -23.49 21.67
CA ILE A 15 -7.11 -23.16 20.25
C ILE A 15 -8.06 -22.00 19.88
N GLY A 16 -9.32 -22.06 20.30
CA GLY A 16 -10.30 -20.99 20.05
C GLY A 16 -9.87 -19.64 20.63
N ILE A 17 -9.35 -19.62 21.86
CA ILE A 17 -8.85 -18.40 22.51
C ILE A 17 -7.62 -17.86 21.76
N THR A 18 -6.67 -18.72 21.39
CA THR A 18 -5.50 -18.27 20.63
C THR A 18 -5.88 -17.72 19.25
N ALA A 19 -6.83 -18.33 18.55
CA ALA A 19 -7.33 -17.82 17.27
C ALA A 19 -8.06 -16.47 17.42
N ALA A 20 -8.77 -16.25 18.53
CA ALA A 20 -9.43 -14.98 18.81
C ALA A 20 -8.44 -13.85 19.17
N ILE A 21 -7.36 -14.17 19.89
CA ILE A 21 -6.34 -13.18 20.31
C ILE A 21 -5.40 -12.83 19.15
N TYR A 22 -5.00 -13.84 18.35
CA TYR A 22 -4.06 -13.66 17.24
C TYR A 22 -4.75 -13.51 15.88
N GLY A 23 -6.08 -13.56 15.84
CA GLY A 23 -6.85 -13.24 14.65
C GLY A 23 -6.61 -11.79 14.27
N LYS A 24 -5.76 -11.56 13.26
CA LYS A 24 -5.54 -10.22 12.74
C LYS A 24 -6.88 -9.69 12.22
N GLN A 25 -7.39 -8.64 12.86
CA GLN A 25 -8.51 -7.87 12.35
C GLN A 25 -8.02 -7.22 11.04
N ALA A 26 -8.55 -7.69 9.92
CA ALA A 26 -8.30 -7.09 8.61
C ALA A 26 -9.10 -5.80 8.52
N GLU A 27 -8.60 -4.73 9.14
CA GLU A 27 -9.15 -3.40 8.92
C GLU A 27 -8.58 -2.84 7.62
N ALA A 28 -9.44 -2.69 6.61
CA ALA A 28 -9.12 -1.91 5.42
C ALA A 28 -9.04 -0.43 5.85
N ALA A 29 -7.82 0.03 6.13
CA ALA A 29 -7.57 1.41 6.54
C ALA A 29 -7.31 2.29 5.31
N ASP A 30 -8.24 3.20 5.05
CA ASP A 30 -8.04 4.31 4.11
C ASP A 30 -7.30 5.45 4.83
N VAL A 31 -6.10 5.79 4.39
CA VAL A 31 -5.28 6.84 5.00
C VAL A 31 -5.25 8.07 4.10
N TRP A 32 -5.72 9.21 4.59
CA TRP A 32 -5.60 10.48 3.86
C TRP A 32 -4.13 10.90 3.76
N VAL A 33 -3.64 11.11 2.54
CA VAL A 33 -2.22 11.43 2.29
C VAL A 33 -2.01 12.78 1.60
N ALA A 34 -3.02 13.28 0.87
CA ALA A 34 -2.90 14.53 0.14
C ALA A 34 -4.25 15.17 -0.17
N HIS A 35 -4.21 16.48 -0.39
CA HIS A 35 -5.23 17.25 -1.09
C HIS A 35 -4.59 17.83 -2.36
N TRP A 36 -5.22 17.63 -3.52
CA TRP A 36 -4.80 18.21 -4.79
C TRP A 36 -5.69 19.41 -5.09
N ASP A 37 -5.18 20.61 -4.79
CA ASP A 37 -5.94 21.87 -4.85
C ASP A 37 -6.50 22.17 -6.25
N ALA A 38 -5.73 21.88 -7.29
CA ALA A 38 -6.11 22.20 -8.67
C ALA A 38 -7.37 21.45 -9.13
N GLU A 39 -7.53 20.20 -8.70
CA GLU A 39 -8.68 19.36 -9.03
C GLU A 39 -9.74 19.32 -7.92
N GLY A 40 -9.40 19.80 -6.71
CA GLY A 40 -10.22 19.67 -5.50
C GLY A 40 -10.42 18.20 -5.11
N ILE A 41 -9.33 17.41 -5.11
CA ILE A 41 -9.37 15.97 -4.86
C ILE A 41 -8.62 15.65 -3.56
N ASP A 42 -9.29 14.96 -2.65
CA ASP A 42 -8.65 14.30 -1.51
C ASP A 42 -8.21 12.90 -1.91
N VAL A 43 -6.96 12.56 -1.57
CA VAL A 43 -6.34 11.27 -1.92
C VAL A 43 -6.18 10.44 -0.67
N TYR A 44 -6.82 9.27 -0.67
CA TYR A 44 -6.74 8.29 0.40
C TYR A 44 -6.06 7.04 -0.10
N VAL A 45 -4.96 6.64 0.54
CA VAL A 45 -4.28 5.37 0.28
C VAL A 45 -5.07 4.23 0.91
N MET A 46 -5.27 3.16 0.15
CA MET A 46 -5.79 1.89 0.64
C MET A 46 -4.61 1.02 1.11
N ASP A 47 -4.31 1.05 2.42
CA ASP A 47 -3.08 0.46 2.99
C ASP A 47 -2.97 -1.06 2.73
N ASP A 48 -4.11 -1.74 2.73
CA ASP A 48 -4.25 -3.18 2.50
C ASP A 48 -3.92 -3.61 1.05
N THR A 49 -3.84 -2.65 0.11
CA THR A 49 -3.47 -2.92 -1.28
C THR A 49 -1.98 -2.78 -1.57
N LEU A 50 -1.18 -2.40 -0.58
CA LEU A 50 0.25 -2.26 -0.74
C LEU A 50 0.91 -3.62 -1.02
N SER A 51 1.53 -3.74 -2.20
CA SER A 51 2.33 -4.88 -2.62
C SER A 51 3.70 -4.40 -3.06
N TYR A 52 4.77 -5.14 -2.77
CA TYR A 52 6.12 -4.72 -3.09
C TYR A 52 7.07 -5.91 -3.28
N GLY A 53 8.17 -5.67 -3.98
CA GLY A 53 9.17 -6.69 -4.24
C GLY A 53 10.42 -6.19 -4.92
N THR A 54 11.34 -7.12 -5.18
CA THR A 54 12.53 -6.88 -6.00
C THR A 54 12.54 -7.91 -7.13
N SER A 55 12.64 -7.45 -8.37
CA SER A 55 12.77 -8.26 -9.57
C SER A 55 14.19 -8.18 -10.13
N SER A 56 14.45 -8.85 -11.24
CA SER A 56 15.70 -8.71 -12.01
C SER A 56 15.94 -7.29 -12.54
N THR A 57 14.88 -6.48 -12.67
CA THR A 57 14.96 -5.10 -13.19
C THR A 57 15.09 -4.06 -12.07
N GLY A 58 14.71 -4.40 -10.84
CA GLY A 58 14.93 -3.58 -9.65
C GLY A 58 13.79 -3.66 -8.64
N ARG A 59 13.69 -2.66 -7.78
CA ARG A 59 12.62 -2.59 -6.77
C ARG A 59 11.33 -2.08 -7.38
N TRP A 60 10.21 -2.60 -6.89
CA TRP A 60 8.89 -2.14 -7.28
C TRP A 60 7.93 -2.20 -6.10
N PHE A 61 6.90 -1.37 -6.15
CA PHE A 61 5.72 -1.52 -5.30
C PHE A 61 4.49 -0.98 -6.02
N SER A 62 3.32 -1.50 -5.65
CA SER A 62 2.04 -0.98 -6.09
C SER A 62 1.15 -0.69 -4.89
N ILE A 63 0.30 0.33 -5.04
CA ILE A 63 -0.65 0.74 -4.02
C ILE A 63 -1.84 1.44 -4.67
N SER A 64 -3.04 1.20 -4.15
CA SER A 64 -4.26 1.85 -4.65
C SER A 64 -4.67 3.03 -3.79
N THR A 65 -5.27 4.02 -4.44
CA THR A 65 -5.80 5.22 -3.80
C THR A 65 -7.25 5.45 -4.21
N LYS A 66 -8.08 5.85 -3.25
CA LYS A 66 -9.40 6.45 -3.50
C LYS A 66 -9.23 7.94 -3.73
N MET A 67 -9.66 8.40 -4.90
CA MET A 67 -9.74 9.81 -5.24
C MET A 67 -11.12 10.31 -4.88
N VAL A 68 -11.24 11.20 -3.90
CA VAL A 68 -12.52 11.69 -3.37
C VAL A 68 -12.69 13.16 -3.75
N LYS A 69 -13.85 13.52 -4.28
CA LYS A 69 -14.20 14.91 -4.62
C LYS A 69 -15.54 15.25 -4.00
N ASN A 70 -15.59 16.35 -3.24
CA ASN A 70 -16.79 16.80 -2.53
C ASN A 70 -17.42 15.68 -1.67
N GLY A 71 -16.58 14.92 -0.95
CA GLY A 71 -17.02 13.82 -0.09
C GLY A 71 -17.52 12.57 -0.81
N ARG A 72 -17.39 12.49 -2.14
CA ARG A 72 -17.82 11.33 -2.94
C ARG A 72 -16.62 10.68 -3.63
N LEU A 73 -16.59 9.35 -3.65
CA LEU A 73 -15.61 8.61 -4.43
C LEU A 73 -15.75 8.96 -5.91
N LYS A 74 -14.68 9.49 -6.50
CA LYS A 74 -14.58 9.77 -7.93
C LYS A 74 -14.09 8.52 -8.67
N GLU A 75 -12.97 7.96 -8.22
CA GLU A 75 -12.32 6.80 -8.84
C GLU A 75 -11.32 6.14 -7.89
N VAL A 76 -10.91 4.92 -8.22
CA VAL A 76 -9.78 4.22 -7.59
C VAL A 76 -8.64 4.13 -8.58
N ILE A 77 -7.47 4.60 -8.18
CA ILE A 77 -6.25 4.59 -8.99
C ILE A 77 -5.25 3.62 -8.36
N THR A 78 -4.76 2.67 -9.13
CA THR A 78 -3.63 1.82 -8.74
C THR A 78 -2.35 2.40 -9.31
N TRP A 79 -1.44 2.77 -8.43
CA TRP A 79 -0.11 3.27 -8.76
C TRP A 79 0.87 2.11 -8.76
N ASN A 80 1.65 1.98 -9.83
CA ASN A 80 2.71 0.99 -9.98
C ASN A 80 4.04 1.73 -10.05
N TYR A 81 4.76 1.76 -8.94
CA TYR A 81 6.07 2.38 -8.83
C TYR A 81 7.15 1.34 -9.11
N SER A 82 8.15 1.73 -9.89
CA SER A 82 9.30 0.88 -10.15
C SER A 82 10.57 1.71 -10.27
N LYS A 83 11.69 1.07 -9.97
CA LYS A 83 13.01 1.65 -10.13
C LYS A 83 13.88 0.69 -10.94
N PHE A 84 14.31 1.12 -12.12
CA PHE A 84 15.26 0.35 -12.91
C PHE A 84 16.68 0.56 -12.40
N GLN A 85 17.26 -0.46 -11.76
CA GLN A 85 18.63 -0.42 -11.21
C GLN A 85 18.96 0.86 -10.41
N THR A 86 19.86 1.71 -10.91
CA THR A 86 20.28 2.98 -10.29
C THR A 86 19.55 4.21 -10.85
N ASP A 87 18.59 4.03 -11.75
CA ASP A 87 17.80 5.12 -12.35
C ASP A 87 16.81 5.74 -11.36
N MET A 88 16.11 6.78 -11.79
CA MET A 88 15.03 7.42 -11.07
C MET A 88 13.86 6.45 -10.84
N TRP A 89 13.13 6.67 -9.75
CA TRP A 89 11.82 6.07 -9.55
C TRP A 89 10.84 6.61 -10.57
N ARG A 90 10.05 5.70 -11.13
CA ARG A 90 9.02 5.97 -12.13
C ARG A 90 7.73 5.31 -11.72
N TYR A 91 6.62 5.77 -12.27
CA TYR A 91 5.32 5.16 -12.03
C TYR A 91 4.45 5.12 -13.28
N GLN A 92 3.51 4.18 -13.25
CA GLN A 92 2.37 4.11 -14.14
C GLN A 92 1.10 3.93 -13.30
N THR A 93 -0.02 4.48 -13.74
CA THR A 93 -1.32 4.18 -13.15
C THR A 93 -2.14 3.28 -14.05
N ASN A 94 -3.15 2.61 -13.49
CA ASN A 94 -4.15 1.86 -14.27
C ASN A 94 -4.97 2.73 -15.24
N THR A 95 -4.91 4.05 -15.10
CA THR A 95 -5.60 5.03 -15.97
C THR A 95 -4.68 5.62 -17.05
N MET A 96 -3.37 5.35 -17.00
CA MET A 96 -2.40 5.76 -18.01
C MET A 96 -2.36 4.79 -19.19
N ASP A 97 -1.89 5.30 -20.33
CA ASP A 97 -1.41 4.45 -21.42
C ASP A 97 -0.18 3.65 -20.94
N GLN A 98 -0.28 2.33 -20.98
CA GLN A 98 0.73 1.41 -20.44
C GLN A 98 2.07 1.45 -21.20
N SER A 99 2.14 2.17 -22.32
CA SER A 99 3.36 2.37 -23.09
C SER A 99 4.33 3.41 -22.51
N HIS A 100 3.93 4.20 -21.50
CA HIS A 100 4.74 5.28 -20.95
C HIS A 100 4.77 5.27 -19.42
N ASP A 101 5.92 5.60 -18.84
CA ASP A 101 6.08 5.85 -17.41
C ASP A 101 6.34 7.34 -17.13
N THR A 102 6.06 7.76 -15.89
CA THR A 102 6.29 9.13 -15.41
C THR A 102 7.34 9.10 -14.29
N VAL A 103 8.30 10.02 -14.32
CA VAL A 103 9.28 10.14 -13.23
C VAL A 103 8.59 10.64 -11.96
N VAL A 104 8.89 10.00 -10.83
CA VAL A 104 8.32 10.35 -9.52
C VAL A 104 8.84 11.73 -9.09
N SER A 105 7.90 12.63 -8.81
CA SER A 105 8.19 13.92 -8.19
C SER A 105 8.51 13.74 -6.69
N PRO A 106 9.49 14.48 -6.12
CA PRO A 106 9.72 14.53 -4.68
C PRO A 106 8.49 14.93 -3.84
N SER A 107 7.50 15.58 -4.45
CA SER A 107 6.25 15.97 -3.79
C SER A 107 5.17 14.87 -3.79
N ASP A 108 5.39 13.72 -4.45
CA ASP A 108 4.43 12.63 -4.51
C ASP A 108 4.22 12.00 -3.11
N LYS A 109 3.07 12.32 -2.50
CA LYS A 109 2.69 11.85 -1.17
C LYS A 109 2.30 10.37 -1.13
N VAL A 110 1.80 9.82 -2.23
CA VAL A 110 1.45 8.40 -2.34
C VAL A 110 2.73 7.57 -2.36
N PHE A 111 3.71 8.00 -3.17
CA PHE A 111 5.04 7.40 -3.19
C PHE A 111 5.71 7.44 -1.82
N ALA A 112 5.75 8.62 -1.19
CA ALA A 112 6.38 8.80 0.11
C ALA A 112 5.74 7.93 1.20
N TYR A 113 4.41 7.79 1.18
CA TYR A 113 3.69 6.89 2.06
C TYR A 113 4.11 5.43 1.86
N GLY A 114 4.12 4.96 0.61
CA GLY A 114 4.53 3.60 0.26
C GLY A 114 5.95 3.28 0.73
N MET A 115 6.92 4.15 0.42
CA MET A 115 8.31 3.96 0.83
C MET A 115 8.48 3.91 2.36
N ASN A 116 7.77 4.77 3.09
CA ASN A 116 7.77 4.77 4.55
C ASN A 116 7.18 3.46 5.11
N LYS A 117 6.03 3.02 4.58
CA LYS A 117 5.40 1.77 5.01
C LYS A 117 6.25 0.53 4.74
N ILE A 118 6.94 0.49 3.61
CA ILE A 118 7.86 -0.60 3.25
C ILE A 118 9.17 -0.51 4.07
N GLY A 119 9.56 0.68 4.52
CA GLY A 119 10.85 0.93 5.17
C GLY A 119 12.02 1.02 4.19
N TRP A 120 11.76 1.42 2.93
CA TRP A 120 12.81 1.61 1.94
C TRP A 120 13.32 3.04 1.91
N PRO A 121 14.65 3.24 1.97
CA PRO A 121 15.23 4.56 1.77
C PRO A 121 15.15 4.96 0.30
N TYR A 122 15.04 6.26 0.06
CA TYR A 122 15.22 6.88 -1.25
C TYR A 122 15.98 8.20 -1.10
N LYS A 123 16.54 8.69 -2.20
CA LYS A 123 17.29 9.95 -2.26
C LYS A 123 16.57 10.90 -3.20
N ILE A 124 16.47 12.16 -2.78
CA ILE A 124 16.04 13.24 -3.65
C ILE A 124 17.29 13.93 -4.18
N ARG A 125 17.37 14.11 -5.49
CA ARG A 125 18.43 14.90 -6.13
C ARG A 125 17.76 15.85 -7.11
N GLU A 126 17.96 17.14 -6.88
CA GLU A 126 17.31 18.21 -7.65
C GLU A 126 15.79 18.02 -7.69
N TYR A 127 15.25 17.63 -8.84
CA TYR A 127 13.81 17.47 -9.09
C TYR A 127 13.36 16.01 -9.13
N TRP A 128 14.24 15.04 -8.84
CA TRP A 128 13.97 13.62 -9.07
C TRP A 128 14.25 12.74 -7.85
N VAL A 129 13.56 11.59 -7.82
CA VAL A 129 13.67 10.58 -6.75
C VAL A 129 14.46 9.36 -7.25
N TYR A 130 15.43 8.90 -6.46
CA TYR A 130 16.34 7.77 -6.73
C TYR A 130 16.34 6.74 -5.60
#